data_AF-A0A7X2PTA4-F1
#
_entry.id   AF-A0A7X2PTA4-F1
#
_cell.length_a   1.000
_cell.length_b   1.000
_cell.length_c   1.000
_cell.angle_alpha   90.00
_cell.angle_beta   90.00
_cell.angle_gamma   90.00
#
_symmetry.space_group_name_H-M   'P 1'
#
loop_
_entity.id
_entity.type
_entity.pdbx_description
1 polymer ?
#
loop_
_entity_poly.entity_id
_entity_poly.type
_entity_poly.pdbx_seq_one_letter_code
_entity_poly.pdbx_strand_id
1 'polypeptide(L)'
;MWLLLLTLLAQSANPVEDGNQALDAKQYERALSLFTQAAAADPKDYAAQFQLALTYSLLDRHAEAIPHYAASLALHPGFYEAELNLGLSLLRTNNPAGAISHFRAAAAQNPKEMPAAVNLAQVLLDTGHFAEAEVAFTNVLALDPRAANAESGLALSLARQKRLDEAAPHFKQAAALDARYRPGLLELGQLYEAGGRTAEAAALYRQFPDDAAAAERNAVLLINMGQLAEGTQALEALLAKAPTDSRRVLLAQAYVKNRQAAKAEAVIAPAVENAPGDVELRMFYARLLRDQRKLPAAAQQFAGVVRGKPDFAEAWSELASVLVITEQYPQALDALDHVTALGAETAGHMFFRALCLDRLKQRPQAVESYRKFLGATQGKFPDQEFQAKQRVRILENEMRKK
;
A
#
# COMPACT_ATOMS: atom_id res chain seq x y z
N MET A 1 -46.60 78.74 16.60
CA MET A 1 -46.42 77.77 17.70
C MET A 1 -47.10 76.47 17.27
N TRP A 2 -46.29 75.53 16.78
CA TRP A 2 -46.51 74.07 16.65
C TRP A 2 -47.87 73.52 16.17
N LEU A 3 -47.92 73.13 14.90
CA LEU A 3 -48.74 72.06 14.30
C LEU A 3 -47.77 71.28 13.38
N LEU A 4 -47.28 70.12 13.80
CA LEU A 4 -47.80 68.76 13.53
C LEU A 4 -47.69 68.31 12.06
N LEU A 5 -46.99 67.17 11.91
CA LEU A 5 -47.16 66.16 10.87
C LEU A 5 -46.67 66.49 9.45
N LEU A 6 -45.37 66.30 9.25
CA LEU A 6 -44.87 65.66 8.03
C LEU A 6 -44.36 64.28 8.43
N THR A 7 -45.23 63.30 8.19
CA THR A 7 -44.96 61.87 8.24
C THR A 7 -43.72 61.57 7.40
N LEU A 8 -42.58 61.36 8.08
CA LEU A 8 -41.57 60.47 7.53
C LEU A 8 -42.27 59.13 7.32
N LEU A 9 -42.41 58.72 6.07
CA LEU A 9 -42.46 57.30 5.72
C LEU A 9 -41.13 56.71 6.17
N ALA A 10 -40.98 56.47 7.47
CA ALA A 10 -40.17 55.37 7.92
C ALA A 10 -40.86 54.15 7.31
N GLN A 11 -40.34 53.65 6.18
CA GLN A 11 -40.43 52.22 5.94
C GLN A 11 -40.06 51.60 7.29
N SER A 12 -41.01 50.91 7.93
CA SER A 12 -40.69 50.09 9.08
C SER A 12 -39.57 49.17 8.59
N ALA A 13 -38.34 49.45 9.01
CA ALA A 13 -37.18 48.66 8.63
C ALA A 13 -37.51 47.23 9.05
N ASN A 14 -37.82 46.38 8.08
CA ASN A 14 -38.11 44.98 8.34
C ASN A 14 -36.76 44.28 8.27
N PRO A 15 -36.11 43.97 9.42
CA PRO A 15 -34.73 43.49 9.41
C PRO A 15 -34.61 42.15 8.65
N VAL A 16 -35.70 41.40 8.51
CA VAL A 16 -35.76 40.18 7.71
C VAL A 16 -35.72 40.49 6.21
N GLU A 17 -36.51 41.45 5.73
CA GLU A 17 -36.51 41.84 4.31
C GLU A 17 -35.17 42.50 3.91
N ASP A 18 -34.67 43.44 4.73
CA ASP A 18 -33.37 44.07 4.51
C ASP A 18 -32.24 43.03 4.60
N GLY A 19 -32.36 42.06 5.51
CA GLY A 19 -31.43 40.95 5.65
C GLY A 19 -31.39 40.06 4.41
N ASN A 20 -32.55 39.70 3.86
CA ASN A 20 -32.65 38.92 2.62
C ASN A 20 -32.05 39.68 1.43
N GLN A 21 -32.33 40.98 1.30
CA GLN A 21 -31.71 41.82 0.27
C GLN A 21 -30.18 41.87 0.42
N ALA A 22 -29.68 41.93 1.66
CA ALA A 22 -28.24 41.88 1.92
C ALA A 22 -27.64 40.51 1.55
N LEU A 23 -28.34 39.39 1.77
CA LEU A 23 -27.90 38.06 1.30
C LEU A 23 -27.85 37.97 -0.21
N ASP A 24 -28.89 38.44 -0.91
CA ASP A 24 -28.93 38.46 -2.38
C ASP A 24 -27.79 39.31 -2.96
N ALA A 25 -27.46 40.41 -2.29
CA ALA A 25 -26.32 41.27 -2.61
C ALA A 25 -24.96 40.72 -2.13
N LYS A 26 -24.92 39.53 -1.51
CA LYS A 26 -23.74 38.89 -0.90
C LYS A 26 -23.03 39.75 0.16
N GLN A 27 -23.76 40.67 0.79
CA GLN A 27 -23.30 41.49 1.90
C GLN A 27 -23.46 40.74 3.22
N TYR A 28 -22.76 39.62 3.37
CA TYR A 28 -23.00 38.65 4.45
C TYR A 28 -22.83 39.24 5.86
N GLU A 29 -21.87 40.15 6.09
CA GLU A 29 -21.72 40.82 7.39
C GLU A 29 -22.89 41.76 7.72
N ARG A 30 -23.44 42.42 6.69
CA ARG A 30 -24.63 43.26 6.87
C ARG A 30 -25.86 42.39 7.13
N ALA A 31 -26.03 41.32 6.35
CA ALA A 31 -27.08 40.33 6.58
C ALA A 31 -26.99 39.74 7.99
N LEU A 32 -25.78 39.45 8.47
CA LEU A 32 -25.54 38.91 9.80
C LEU A 32 -26.06 39.86 10.87
N SER A 33 -25.71 41.14 10.77
CA SER A 33 -26.20 42.18 11.69
C SER A 33 -27.73 42.30 11.66
N LEU A 34 -28.35 42.24 10.48
CA LEU A 34 -29.79 42.38 10.31
C LEU A 34 -30.56 41.16 10.83
N PHE A 35 -30.11 39.95 10.54
CA PHE A 35 -30.74 38.73 11.07
C PHE A 35 -30.47 38.52 12.56
N THR A 36 -29.35 39.01 13.08
CA THR A 36 -29.13 39.05 14.54
C THR A 36 -30.18 39.93 15.21
N GLN A 37 -30.47 41.11 14.63
CA GLN A 37 -31.53 41.99 15.11
C GLN A 37 -32.91 41.33 14.98
N ALA A 38 -33.21 40.69 13.85
CA ALA A 38 -34.47 39.98 13.63
C ALA A 38 -34.70 38.86 14.65
N ALA A 39 -33.72 37.98 14.84
CA ALA A 39 -33.79 36.87 15.79
C ALA A 39 -33.86 37.34 17.25
N ALA A 40 -33.31 38.51 17.58
CA ALA A 40 -33.44 39.11 18.90
C ALA A 40 -34.81 39.76 19.13
N ALA A 41 -35.40 40.37 18.08
CA ALA A 41 -36.71 41.00 18.14
C ALA A 41 -37.85 39.97 18.28
N ASP A 42 -37.75 38.84 17.58
CA ASP A 42 -38.63 37.68 17.77
C ASP A 42 -37.83 36.37 17.84
N PRO A 43 -37.48 35.91 19.05
CA PRO A 43 -36.78 34.64 19.23
C PRO A 43 -37.56 33.40 18.77
N LYS A 44 -38.88 33.51 18.53
CA LYS A 44 -39.74 32.40 18.08
C LYS A 44 -39.93 32.38 16.57
N ASP A 45 -39.36 33.34 15.83
CA ASP A 45 -39.35 33.31 14.38
C ASP A 45 -38.30 32.29 13.88
N TYR A 46 -38.78 31.10 13.49
CA TYR A 46 -37.92 30.05 12.98
C TYR A 46 -37.17 30.44 11.70
N ALA A 47 -37.77 31.32 10.87
CA ALA A 47 -37.19 31.77 9.61
C ALA A 47 -36.05 32.76 9.87
N ALA A 48 -36.22 33.68 10.84
CA ALA A 48 -35.13 34.55 11.29
C ALA A 48 -33.96 33.75 11.89
N GLN A 49 -34.24 32.73 12.71
CA GLN A 49 -33.20 31.83 13.24
C GLN A 49 -32.47 31.08 12.12
N PHE A 50 -33.20 30.57 11.13
CA PHE A 50 -32.61 29.90 9.97
C PHE A 50 -31.74 30.85 9.13
N GLN A 51 -32.21 32.04 8.80
CA GLN A 51 -31.45 33.00 8.01
C GLN A 51 -30.19 33.48 8.73
N LEU A 52 -30.25 33.63 10.06
CA LEU A 52 -29.08 33.91 10.88
C LEU A 52 -28.06 32.77 10.80
N ALA A 53 -28.50 31.52 10.96
CA ALA A 53 -27.65 30.34 10.84
C ALA A 53 -27.03 30.18 9.44
N LEU A 54 -27.82 30.41 8.39
CA LEU A 54 -27.38 30.40 7.00
C LEU A 54 -26.31 31.46 6.75
N THR A 55 -26.52 32.66 7.28
CA THR A 55 -25.55 33.75 7.14
C THR A 55 -24.24 33.43 7.85
N TYR A 56 -24.28 32.86 9.06
CA TYR A 56 -23.07 32.34 9.71
C TYR A 56 -22.37 31.27 8.86
N SER A 57 -23.12 30.35 8.25
CA SER A 57 -22.56 29.30 7.39
C SER A 57 -21.90 29.87 6.12
N LEU A 58 -22.51 30.89 5.50
CA LEU A 58 -21.95 31.58 4.33
C LEU A 58 -20.67 32.37 4.66
N LEU A 59 -20.48 32.73 5.93
CA LEU A 59 -19.26 33.34 6.46
C LEU A 59 -18.23 32.30 6.95
N ASP A 60 -18.44 31.00 6.70
CA ASP A 60 -17.61 29.89 7.19
C ASP A 60 -17.56 29.77 8.74
N ARG A 61 -18.53 30.39 9.42
CA ARG A 61 -18.68 30.42 10.89
C ARG A 61 -19.62 29.31 11.35
N HIS A 62 -19.27 28.07 11.01
CA HIS A 62 -20.15 26.91 11.21
C HIS A 62 -20.44 26.59 12.68
N ALA A 63 -19.50 26.87 13.59
CA ALA A 63 -19.71 26.64 15.02
C ALA A 63 -20.81 27.55 15.57
N GLU A 64 -20.86 28.82 15.15
CA GLU A 64 -21.93 29.75 15.51
C GLU A 64 -23.26 29.45 14.79
N ALA A 65 -23.23 28.88 13.59
CA ALA A 65 -24.44 28.53 12.85
C ALA A 65 -25.27 27.41 13.53
N ILE A 66 -24.60 26.40 14.09
CA ILE A 66 -25.22 25.20 14.68
C ILE A 66 -26.35 25.51 15.69
N PRO A 67 -26.14 26.34 16.75
CA PRO A 67 -27.20 26.62 17.71
C PRO A 67 -28.42 27.32 17.07
N HIS A 68 -28.23 28.12 16.04
CA HIS A 68 -29.32 28.81 15.34
C HIS A 68 -30.12 27.88 14.41
N TYR A 69 -29.45 26.94 13.72
CA TYR A 69 -30.17 25.88 13.01
C TYR A 69 -30.97 24.99 13.98
N ALA A 70 -30.37 24.60 15.11
CA ALA A 70 -31.06 23.82 16.13
C ALA A 70 -32.28 24.55 16.71
N ALA A 71 -32.15 25.87 16.95
CA ALA A 71 -33.28 26.70 17.38
C ALA A 71 -34.39 26.77 16.32
N SER A 72 -34.03 26.95 15.05
CA SER A 72 -35.00 26.92 13.94
C SER A 72 -35.75 25.59 13.89
N LEU A 73 -35.05 24.45 14.02
CA LEU A 73 -35.66 23.11 14.03
C LEU A 73 -36.51 22.83 15.27
N ALA A 74 -36.16 23.40 16.43
CA ALA A 74 -36.99 23.30 17.63
C ALA A 74 -38.33 24.04 17.46
N LEU A 75 -38.34 25.13 16.70
CA LEU A 75 -39.54 25.93 16.39
C LEU A 75 -40.33 25.35 15.21
N HIS A 76 -39.65 24.78 14.22
CA HIS A 76 -40.23 24.16 13.02
C HIS A 76 -39.58 22.79 12.76
N PRO A 77 -40.05 21.72 13.42
CA PRO A 77 -39.53 20.37 13.18
C PRO A 77 -39.75 19.92 11.73
N GLY A 78 -38.75 19.30 11.12
CA GLY A 78 -38.82 18.80 9.74
C GLY A 78 -38.55 19.86 8.66
N PHE A 79 -38.02 21.03 9.02
CA PHE A 79 -37.58 22.03 8.05
C PHE A 79 -36.36 21.53 7.26
N TYR A 80 -36.57 21.07 6.03
CA TYR A 80 -35.58 20.41 5.18
C TYR A 80 -34.27 21.18 5.07
N GLU A 81 -34.33 22.48 4.78
CA GLU A 81 -33.16 23.34 4.59
C GLU A 81 -32.36 23.49 5.88
N ALA A 82 -33.03 23.57 7.04
CA ALA A 82 -32.34 23.64 8.33
C ALA A 82 -31.69 22.29 8.70
N GLU A 83 -32.35 21.16 8.47
CA GLU A 83 -31.76 19.82 8.67
C GLU A 83 -30.53 19.61 7.78
N LEU A 84 -30.63 19.92 6.49
CA LEU A 84 -29.52 19.77 5.55
C LEU A 84 -28.33 20.65 5.95
N ASN A 85 -28.55 21.93 6.23
CA ASN A 85 -27.46 22.85 6.53
C ASN A 85 -26.87 22.66 7.94
N LEU A 86 -27.65 22.17 8.91
CA LEU A 86 -27.14 21.73 10.20
C LEU A 86 -26.21 20.53 10.02
N GLY A 87 -26.64 19.52 9.26
CA GLY A 87 -25.79 18.37 8.91
C GLY A 87 -24.47 18.80 8.27
N LEU A 88 -24.50 19.72 7.31
CA LEU A 88 -23.29 20.26 6.67
C LEU A 88 -22.40 21.02 7.66
N SER A 89 -22.97 21.84 8.54
CA SER A 89 -22.19 22.57 9.56
C SER A 89 -21.55 21.65 10.59
N LEU A 90 -22.21 20.52 10.91
CA LEU A 90 -21.64 19.47 11.76
C LEU A 90 -20.45 18.77 11.09
N LEU A 91 -20.51 18.49 9.78
CA LEU A 91 -19.36 17.98 9.04
C LEU A 91 -18.18 18.96 9.07
N ARG A 92 -18.44 20.26 8.85
CA ARG A 92 -17.41 21.32 8.86
C ARG A 92 -16.77 21.53 10.23
N THR A 93 -17.46 21.15 11.30
CA THR A 93 -16.97 21.20 12.68
C THR A 93 -16.47 19.84 13.19
N ASN A 94 -16.17 18.91 12.28
CA ASN A 94 -15.62 17.59 12.57
C ASN A 94 -16.53 16.71 13.46
N ASN A 95 -17.85 16.83 13.28
CA ASN A 95 -18.86 15.98 13.93
C ASN A 95 -19.71 15.19 12.91
N PRO A 96 -19.12 14.22 12.20
CA PRO A 96 -19.85 13.41 11.21
C PRO A 96 -20.92 12.51 11.83
N ALA A 97 -20.72 12.02 13.06
CA ALA A 97 -21.72 11.20 13.74
C ALA A 97 -23.02 11.96 14.00
N GLY A 98 -22.93 13.23 14.42
CA GLY A 98 -24.10 14.10 14.61
C GLY A 98 -24.84 14.38 13.31
N ALA A 99 -24.09 14.57 12.21
CA ALA A 99 -24.65 14.91 10.90
C ALA A 99 -25.58 13.83 10.31
N ILE A 100 -25.33 12.55 10.60
CA ILE A 100 -26.13 11.42 10.10
C ILE A 100 -27.61 11.60 10.43
N SER A 101 -27.93 11.98 11.66
CA SER A 101 -29.32 12.12 12.11
C SER A 101 -30.08 13.21 11.33
N HIS A 102 -29.43 14.34 11.08
CA HIS A 102 -29.98 15.47 10.34
C HIS A 102 -30.11 15.18 8.84
N PHE A 103 -29.11 14.55 8.21
CA PHE A 103 -29.26 14.14 6.81
C PHE A 103 -30.33 13.06 6.63
N ARG A 104 -30.48 12.14 7.59
CA ARG A 104 -31.56 11.16 7.58
C ARG A 104 -32.93 11.83 7.70
N ALA A 105 -33.07 12.83 8.57
CA ALA A 105 -34.29 13.63 8.69
C ALA A 105 -34.59 14.39 7.39
N ALA A 106 -33.61 15.10 6.82
CA ALA A 106 -33.76 15.83 5.55
C ALA A 106 -34.17 14.90 4.40
N ALA A 107 -33.50 13.75 4.24
CA ALA A 107 -33.80 12.77 3.19
C ALA A 107 -35.21 12.15 3.34
N ALA A 108 -35.72 12.03 4.57
CA ALA A 108 -37.07 11.53 4.81
C ALA A 108 -38.15 12.57 4.43
N GLN A 109 -37.88 13.86 4.62
CA GLN A 109 -38.84 14.94 4.30
C GLN A 109 -38.97 15.16 2.79
N ASN A 110 -37.86 15.08 2.05
CA ASN A 110 -37.90 15.20 0.61
C ASN A 110 -37.13 14.06 -0.08
N PRO A 111 -37.75 12.87 -0.24
CA PRO A 111 -37.09 11.68 -0.77
C PRO A 111 -36.64 11.78 -2.23
N LYS A 112 -37.06 12.82 -2.95
CA LYS A 112 -36.66 13.07 -4.34
C LYS A 112 -35.51 14.06 -4.46
N GLU A 113 -35.16 14.77 -3.37
CA GLU A 113 -34.04 15.70 -3.35
C GLU A 113 -32.72 14.96 -3.11
N MET A 114 -31.84 15.07 -4.09
CA MET A 114 -30.55 14.39 -4.08
C MET A 114 -29.56 14.87 -3.02
N PRO A 115 -29.46 16.18 -2.66
CA PRO A 115 -28.40 16.65 -1.78
C PRO A 115 -28.37 15.95 -0.41
N ALA A 116 -29.52 15.79 0.25
CA ALA A 116 -29.57 15.12 1.55
C ALA A 116 -29.22 13.63 1.45
N ALA A 117 -29.73 12.93 0.42
CA ALA A 117 -29.46 11.51 0.20
C ALA A 117 -27.98 11.24 -0.10
N VAL A 118 -27.34 12.07 -0.94
CA VAL A 118 -25.91 11.97 -1.26
C VAL A 118 -25.04 12.23 -0.03
N ASN A 119 -25.33 13.29 0.74
CA ASN A 119 -24.58 13.59 1.95
C ASN A 119 -24.75 12.51 3.03
N LEU A 120 -25.96 11.95 3.18
CA LEU A 120 -26.22 10.83 4.07
C LEU A 120 -25.37 9.60 3.68
N ALA A 121 -25.41 9.21 2.40
CA ALA A 121 -24.66 8.06 1.90
C ALA A 121 -23.14 8.23 2.12
N GLN A 122 -22.62 9.43 1.84
CA GLN A 122 -21.20 9.75 2.02
C GLN A 122 -20.79 9.69 3.49
N VAL A 123 -21.54 10.33 4.40
CA VAL A 123 -21.17 10.32 5.83
C VAL A 123 -21.28 8.92 6.43
N LEU A 124 -22.22 8.08 5.97
CA LEU A 124 -22.32 6.68 6.40
C LEU A 124 -21.08 5.88 5.97
N LEU A 125 -20.60 6.10 4.74
CA LEU A 125 -19.37 5.49 4.25
C LEU A 125 -18.16 5.93 5.09
N ASP A 126 -17.99 7.24 5.30
CA ASP A 126 -16.85 7.83 6.00
C ASP A 126 -16.79 7.43 7.48
N THR A 127 -17.95 7.16 8.08
CA THR A 127 -18.07 6.72 9.49
C THR A 127 -18.11 5.21 9.68
N GLY A 128 -17.96 4.43 8.60
CA GLY A 128 -17.87 2.97 8.68
C GLY A 128 -19.21 2.22 8.72
N HIS A 129 -20.34 2.90 8.51
CA HIS A 129 -21.68 2.31 8.44
C HIS A 129 -21.95 1.73 7.04
N PHE A 130 -21.10 0.79 6.59
CA PHE A 130 -21.04 0.37 5.19
C PHE A 130 -22.34 -0.24 4.64
N ALA A 131 -23.09 -1.00 5.45
CA ALA A 131 -24.35 -1.59 5.03
C ALA A 131 -25.45 -0.53 4.83
N GLU A 132 -25.48 0.51 5.69
CA GLU A 132 -26.40 1.64 5.51
C GLU A 132 -25.97 2.52 4.33
N ALA A 133 -24.66 2.70 4.13
CA ALA A 133 -24.11 3.44 3.00
C ALA A 133 -24.47 2.78 1.66
N GLU A 134 -24.39 1.44 1.57
CA GLU A 134 -24.83 0.67 0.40
C GLU A 134 -26.30 1.00 0.05
N VAL A 135 -27.20 0.87 1.02
CA VAL A 135 -28.64 1.18 0.82
C VAL A 135 -28.82 2.65 0.40
N ALA A 136 -28.12 3.57 1.05
CA ALA A 136 -28.22 4.99 0.74
C ALA A 136 -27.72 5.32 -0.68
N PHE A 137 -26.57 4.78 -1.11
CA PHE A 137 -26.07 4.96 -2.48
C PHE A 137 -26.97 4.28 -3.52
N THR A 138 -27.54 3.11 -3.21
CA THR A 138 -28.54 2.48 -4.10
C THR A 138 -29.76 3.38 -4.29
N ASN A 139 -30.26 4.03 -3.23
CA ASN A 139 -31.37 4.98 -3.35
C ASN A 139 -31.00 6.21 -4.20
N VAL A 140 -29.78 6.74 -4.04
CA VAL A 140 -29.25 7.82 -4.90
C VAL A 140 -29.23 7.39 -6.36
N LEU A 141 -28.79 6.16 -6.66
CA LEU A 141 -28.78 5.62 -8.03
C LEU A 141 -30.18 5.33 -8.60
N ALA A 142 -31.17 5.06 -7.75
CA ALA A 142 -32.56 4.93 -8.19
C ALA A 142 -33.15 6.27 -8.65
N LEU A 143 -32.67 7.39 -8.09
CA LEU A 143 -33.05 8.74 -8.48
C LEU A 143 -32.25 9.24 -9.69
N ASP A 144 -30.93 8.97 -9.72
CA ASP A 144 -30.05 9.28 -10.84
C ASP A 144 -29.12 8.09 -11.17
N PRO A 145 -29.49 7.28 -12.18
CA PRO A 145 -28.67 6.14 -12.63
C PRO A 145 -27.32 6.53 -13.26
N ARG A 146 -27.03 7.84 -13.44
CA ARG A 146 -25.76 8.35 -13.97
C ARG A 146 -24.91 9.06 -12.92
N ALA A 147 -25.28 8.98 -11.64
CA ALA A 147 -24.52 9.53 -10.54
C ALA A 147 -23.22 8.74 -10.30
N ALA A 148 -22.13 9.12 -10.99
CA ALA A 148 -20.83 8.46 -10.90
C ALA A 148 -20.24 8.45 -9.46
N ASN A 149 -20.52 9.49 -8.67
CA ASN A 149 -20.17 9.56 -7.26
C ASN A 149 -20.88 8.47 -6.44
N ALA A 150 -22.15 8.17 -6.75
CA ALA A 150 -22.92 7.16 -6.07
C ALA A 150 -22.49 5.74 -6.47
N GLU A 151 -22.17 5.51 -7.75
CA GLU A 151 -21.53 4.27 -8.21
C GLU A 151 -20.21 4.01 -7.45
N SER A 152 -19.36 5.04 -7.34
CA SER A 152 -18.09 4.90 -6.60
C SER A 152 -18.31 4.64 -5.11
N GLY A 153 -19.27 5.34 -4.49
CA GLY A 153 -19.60 5.15 -3.07
C GLY A 153 -20.18 3.77 -2.78
N LEU A 154 -21.04 3.26 -3.66
CA LEU A 154 -21.59 1.90 -3.58
C LEU A 154 -20.48 0.85 -3.72
N ALA A 155 -19.57 1.03 -4.69
CA ALA A 155 -18.43 0.15 -4.88
C ALA A 155 -17.56 0.06 -3.61
N LEU A 156 -17.23 1.21 -3.01
CA LEU A 156 -16.46 1.27 -1.77
C LEU A 156 -17.20 0.62 -0.60
N SER A 157 -18.51 0.89 -0.46
CA SER A 157 -19.35 0.31 0.59
C SER A 157 -19.37 -1.22 0.53
N LEU A 158 -19.52 -1.80 -0.67
CA LEU A 158 -19.47 -3.24 -0.91
C LEU A 158 -18.08 -3.82 -0.68
N ALA A 159 -17.03 -3.14 -1.14
CA ALA A 159 -15.64 -3.58 -0.96
C ALA A 159 -15.25 -3.64 0.53
N ARG A 160 -15.67 -2.66 1.34
CA ARG A 160 -15.42 -2.64 2.80
C ARG A 160 -16.16 -3.75 3.54
N GLN A 161 -17.26 -4.24 2.97
CA GLN A 161 -17.97 -5.45 3.42
C GLN A 161 -17.36 -6.75 2.86
N LYS A 162 -16.20 -6.69 2.19
CA LYS A 162 -15.52 -7.82 1.54
C LYS A 162 -16.33 -8.49 0.41
N ARG A 163 -17.32 -7.79 -0.15
CA ARG A 163 -18.16 -8.25 -1.27
C ARG A 163 -17.58 -7.76 -2.60
N LEU A 164 -16.37 -8.21 -2.91
CA LEU A 164 -15.58 -7.66 -4.02
C LEU A 164 -16.19 -7.93 -5.40
N ASP A 165 -16.81 -9.09 -5.61
CA ASP A 165 -17.48 -9.42 -6.87
C ASP A 165 -18.65 -8.48 -7.18
N GLU A 166 -19.36 -8.04 -6.15
CA GLU A 166 -20.47 -7.09 -6.27
C GLU A 166 -19.94 -5.65 -6.40
N ALA A 167 -18.85 -5.30 -5.73
CA ALA A 167 -18.23 -3.97 -5.81
C ALA A 167 -17.63 -3.66 -7.20
N ALA A 168 -17.02 -4.66 -7.83
CA ALA A 168 -16.28 -4.52 -9.08
C ALA A 168 -17.05 -3.86 -10.25
N PRO A 169 -18.29 -4.26 -10.59
CA PRO A 169 -19.05 -3.59 -11.64
C PRO A 169 -19.29 -2.11 -11.34
N HIS A 170 -19.53 -1.74 -10.07
CA HIS A 170 -19.77 -0.34 -9.67
C HIS A 170 -18.52 0.53 -9.80
N PHE A 171 -17.33 0.02 -9.45
CA PHE A 171 -16.07 0.73 -9.73
C PHE A 171 -15.89 1.01 -11.24
N LYS A 172 -16.18 0.02 -12.09
CA LYS A 172 -16.08 0.14 -13.54
C LYS A 172 -17.11 1.11 -14.10
N GLN A 173 -18.33 1.07 -13.58
CA GLN A 173 -19.41 1.96 -13.99
C GLN A 173 -19.12 3.41 -13.61
N ALA A 174 -18.64 3.67 -12.38
CA ALA A 174 -18.21 5.00 -11.95
C ALA A 174 -17.16 5.59 -12.91
N ALA A 175 -16.11 4.81 -13.22
CA ALA A 175 -15.05 5.21 -14.13
C ALA A 175 -15.51 5.41 -15.59
N ALA A 176 -16.57 4.70 -16.01
CA ALA A 176 -17.15 4.85 -17.34
C ALA A 176 -18.06 6.09 -17.46
N LEU A 177 -18.78 6.42 -16.38
CA LEU A 177 -19.66 7.59 -16.31
C LEU A 177 -18.86 8.90 -16.22
N ASP A 178 -17.78 8.91 -15.46
CA ASP A 178 -16.95 10.11 -15.25
C ASP A 178 -15.48 9.75 -15.01
N ALA A 179 -14.60 10.37 -15.81
CA ALA A 179 -13.16 10.16 -15.79
C ALA A 179 -12.51 10.50 -14.43
N ARG A 180 -13.15 11.34 -13.61
CA ARG A 180 -12.66 11.65 -12.24
C ARG A 180 -12.63 10.42 -11.33
N TYR A 181 -13.47 9.41 -11.60
CA TYR A 181 -13.51 8.16 -10.83
C TYR A 181 -12.64 7.05 -11.43
N ARG A 182 -11.95 7.31 -12.56
CA ARG A 182 -11.02 6.35 -13.18
C ARG A 182 -9.94 5.85 -12.20
N PRO A 183 -9.35 6.66 -11.30
CA PRO A 183 -8.41 6.16 -10.29
C PRO A 183 -8.98 5.07 -9.36
N GLY A 184 -10.31 4.98 -9.19
CA GLY A 184 -10.95 3.89 -8.44
C GLY A 184 -10.69 2.49 -9.03
N LEU A 185 -10.35 2.40 -10.32
CA LEU A 185 -9.92 1.13 -10.94
C LEU A 185 -8.56 0.65 -10.41
N LEU A 186 -7.68 1.56 -9.95
CA LEU A 186 -6.42 1.18 -9.30
C LEU A 186 -6.69 0.56 -7.92
N GLU A 187 -7.63 1.13 -7.16
CA GLU A 187 -8.08 0.55 -5.88
C GLU A 187 -8.70 -0.83 -6.11
N LEU A 188 -9.54 -0.98 -7.13
CA LEU A 188 -10.07 -2.30 -7.51
C LEU A 188 -8.95 -3.29 -7.88
N GLY A 189 -7.91 -2.83 -8.60
CA GLY A 189 -6.72 -3.63 -8.91
C GLY A 189 -6.00 -4.13 -7.65
N GLN A 190 -5.82 -3.25 -6.66
CA GLN A 190 -5.22 -3.59 -5.37
C GLN A 190 -6.08 -4.59 -4.58
N LEU A 191 -7.40 -4.41 -4.58
CA LEU A 191 -8.34 -5.32 -3.93
C LEU A 191 -8.32 -6.71 -4.57
N TYR A 192 -8.27 -6.80 -5.90
CA TYR A 192 -8.10 -8.08 -6.60
C TYR A 192 -6.77 -8.74 -6.26
N GLU A 193 -5.68 -7.98 -6.24
CA GLU A 193 -4.37 -8.48 -5.90
C GLU A 193 -4.32 -9.05 -4.47
N ALA A 194 -4.87 -8.32 -3.49
CA ALA A 194 -4.99 -8.78 -2.10
C ALA A 194 -5.87 -10.04 -1.97
N GLY A 195 -6.87 -10.19 -2.85
CA GLY A 195 -7.72 -11.37 -2.95
C GLY A 195 -7.14 -12.54 -3.75
N GLY A 196 -5.89 -12.45 -4.25
CA GLY A 196 -5.25 -13.48 -5.07
C GLY A 196 -5.77 -13.56 -6.51
N ARG A 197 -6.59 -12.59 -6.96
CA ARG A 197 -7.16 -12.48 -8.30
C ARG A 197 -6.18 -11.77 -9.24
N THR A 198 -5.03 -12.41 -9.43
CA THR A 198 -3.86 -11.83 -10.11
C THR A 198 -4.14 -11.40 -11.54
N ALA A 199 -4.92 -12.18 -12.29
CA ALA A 199 -5.22 -11.88 -13.70
C ALA A 199 -6.10 -10.63 -13.83
N GLU A 200 -7.13 -10.49 -12.99
CA GLU A 200 -7.99 -9.31 -12.99
C GLU A 200 -7.25 -8.05 -12.53
N ALA A 201 -6.38 -8.17 -11.51
CA ALA A 201 -5.54 -7.06 -11.05
C ALA A 201 -4.60 -6.57 -12.17
N ALA A 202 -3.89 -7.48 -12.84
CA ALA A 202 -3.01 -7.15 -13.96
C ALA A 202 -3.77 -6.46 -15.11
N ALA A 203 -4.98 -6.93 -15.44
CA ALA A 203 -5.82 -6.33 -16.47
C ALA A 203 -6.25 -4.88 -16.14
N LEU A 204 -6.43 -4.55 -14.86
CA LEU A 204 -6.73 -3.18 -14.42
C LEU A 204 -5.48 -2.31 -14.46
N TYR A 205 -4.36 -2.76 -13.89
CA TYR A 205 -3.11 -1.99 -13.89
C TYR A 205 -2.60 -1.68 -15.31
N ARG A 206 -2.81 -2.60 -16.28
CA ARG A 206 -2.47 -2.37 -17.70
C ARG A 206 -3.18 -1.13 -18.30
N GLN A 207 -4.31 -0.70 -17.74
CA GLN A 207 -5.04 0.49 -18.21
C GLN A 207 -4.42 1.83 -17.77
N PHE A 208 -3.35 1.78 -16.96
CA PHE A 208 -2.63 2.94 -16.43
C PHE A 208 -1.12 2.85 -16.74
N PRO A 209 -0.71 2.81 -18.01
CA PRO A 209 0.70 2.65 -18.39
C PRO A 209 1.59 3.84 -17.98
N ASP A 210 1.00 5.02 -17.74
CA ASP A 210 1.69 6.23 -17.30
C ASP A 210 1.83 6.32 -15.78
N ASP A 211 1.05 5.52 -15.02
CA ASP A 211 1.24 5.38 -13.59
C ASP A 211 2.36 4.38 -13.33
N ALA A 212 3.51 4.87 -12.87
CA ALA A 212 4.69 4.05 -12.67
C ALA A 212 4.47 2.94 -11.62
N ALA A 213 3.64 3.18 -10.60
CA ALA A 213 3.36 2.18 -9.58
C ALA A 213 2.45 1.08 -10.14
N ALA A 214 1.39 1.43 -10.87
CA ALA A 214 0.51 0.48 -11.55
C ALA A 214 1.28 -0.36 -12.58
N ALA A 215 2.11 0.28 -13.42
CA ALA A 215 2.92 -0.40 -14.41
C ALA A 215 3.91 -1.39 -13.76
N GLU A 216 4.53 -1.02 -12.62
CA GLU A 216 5.42 -1.91 -11.87
C GLU A 216 4.66 -3.09 -11.26
N ARG A 217 3.49 -2.86 -10.62
CA ARG A 217 2.63 -3.94 -10.12
C ARG A 217 2.21 -4.88 -11.24
N ASN A 218 1.75 -4.35 -12.37
CA ASN A 218 1.40 -5.17 -13.54
C ASN A 218 2.57 -6.07 -13.96
N ALA A 219 3.77 -5.51 -14.10
CA ALA A 219 4.94 -6.28 -14.51
C ALA A 219 5.25 -7.42 -13.53
N VAL A 220 5.18 -7.17 -12.22
CA VAL A 220 5.37 -8.22 -11.19
C VAL A 220 4.31 -9.31 -11.31
N LEU A 221 3.04 -8.94 -11.49
CA LEU A 221 1.96 -9.92 -11.64
C LEU A 221 2.12 -10.77 -12.90
N LEU A 222 2.54 -10.17 -14.03
CA LEU A 222 2.88 -10.91 -15.24
C LEU A 222 3.98 -11.96 -14.99
N ILE A 223 5.05 -11.58 -14.27
CA ILE A 223 6.11 -12.53 -13.88
C ILE A 223 5.55 -13.67 -13.03
N ASN A 224 4.69 -13.38 -12.06
CA ASN A 224 4.10 -14.39 -11.17
C ASN A 224 3.13 -15.33 -11.90
N MET A 225 2.45 -14.84 -12.94
CA MET A 225 1.62 -15.67 -13.84
C MET A 225 2.43 -16.48 -14.86
N GLY A 226 3.77 -16.38 -14.86
CA GLY A 226 4.63 -17.06 -15.81
C GLY A 226 4.75 -16.37 -17.18
N GLN A 227 4.16 -15.17 -17.34
CA GLN A 227 4.32 -14.32 -18.52
C GLN A 227 5.66 -13.56 -18.44
N LEU A 228 6.75 -14.33 -18.37
CA LEU A 228 8.07 -13.84 -18.01
C LEU A 228 8.61 -12.80 -19.00
N ALA A 229 8.41 -13.02 -20.30
CA ALA A 229 8.89 -12.10 -21.34
C ALA A 229 8.22 -10.72 -21.24
N GLU A 230 6.89 -10.66 -21.17
CA GLU A 230 6.11 -9.41 -21.07
C GLU A 230 6.48 -8.67 -19.77
N GLY A 231 6.55 -9.38 -18.64
CA GLY A 231 6.93 -8.78 -17.36
C GLY A 231 8.35 -8.22 -17.36
N THR A 232 9.34 -8.93 -17.93
CA THR A 232 10.72 -8.42 -18.02
C THR A 232 10.80 -7.20 -18.94
N GLN A 233 10.10 -7.20 -20.07
CA GLN A 233 10.08 -6.06 -21.00
C GLN A 233 9.45 -4.82 -20.36
N ALA A 234 8.38 -4.99 -19.58
CA ALA A 234 7.76 -3.89 -18.84
C ALA A 234 8.71 -3.30 -17.78
N LEU A 235 9.42 -4.15 -17.03
CA LEU A 235 10.43 -3.70 -16.06
C LEU A 235 11.64 -3.03 -16.73
N GLU A 236 12.09 -3.50 -17.88
CA GLU A 236 13.12 -2.84 -18.70
C GLU A 236 12.70 -1.41 -19.07
N ALA A 237 11.46 -1.23 -19.55
CA ALA A 237 10.93 0.08 -19.90
C ALA A 237 10.81 1.02 -18.68
N LEU A 238 10.40 0.51 -17.52
CA LEU A 238 10.31 1.28 -16.28
C LEU A 238 11.70 1.72 -15.78
N LEU A 239 12.67 0.81 -15.80
CA LEU A 239 14.04 1.11 -15.41
C LEU A 239 14.68 2.16 -16.33
N ALA A 240 14.40 2.10 -17.64
CA ALA A 240 14.90 3.08 -18.61
C ALA A 240 14.34 4.49 -18.37
N LYS A 241 13.07 4.61 -17.98
CA LYS A 241 12.44 5.91 -17.66
C LYS A 241 12.97 6.49 -16.35
N ALA A 242 13.12 5.66 -15.33
CA ALA A 242 13.54 6.10 -14.01
C ALA A 242 14.39 5.01 -13.33
N PRO A 243 15.73 5.11 -13.46
CA PRO A 243 16.65 4.10 -12.97
C PRO A 243 16.77 4.18 -11.45
N THR A 244 16.25 3.18 -10.74
CA THR A 244 16.38 3.03 -9.28
C THR A 244 16.93 1.67 -8.94
N ASP A 245 17.66 1.55 -7.83
CA ASP A 245 18.22 0.26 -7.41
C ASP A 245 17.13 -0.75 -7.08
N SER A 246 16.00 -0.32 -6.49
CA SER A 246 14.84 -1.20 -6.29
C SER A 246 14.33 -1.83 -7.59
N ARG A 247 14.28 -1.06 -8.69
CA ARG A 247 13.89 -1.58 -10.01
C ARG A 247 14.95 -2.49 -10.62
N ARG A 248 16.23 -2.21 -10.38
CA ARG A 248 17.32 -3.11 -10.78
C ARG A 248 17.18 -4.47 -10.11
N VAL A 249 16.94 -4.49 -8.81
CA VAL A 249 16.73 -5.72 -8.04
C VAL A 249 15.53 -6.48 -8.59
N LEU A 250 14.40 -5.80 -8.80
CA LEU A 250 13.18 -6.40 -9.32
C LEU A 250 13.38 -7.01 -10.72
N LEU A 251 14.02 -6.27 -11.63
CA LEU A 251 14.32 -6.74 -12.98
C LEU A 251 15.33 -7.89 -12.97
N ALA A 252 16.36 -7.86 -12.11
CA ALA A 252 17.31 -8.96 -11.99
C ALA A 252 16.64 -10.24 -11.50
N GLN A 253 15.75 -10.16 -10.51
CA GLN A 253 14.95 -11.31 -10.05
C GLN A 253 14.06 -11.85 -11.17
N ALA A 254 13.42 -10.96 -11.94
CA ALA A 254 12.61 -11.35 -13.10
C ALA A 254 13.45 -12.06 -14.18
N TYR A 255 14.66 -11.56 -14.48
CA TYR A 255 15.58 -12.22 -15.40
C TYR A 255 16.04 -13.59 -14.90
N VAL A 256 16.33 -13.75 -13.60
CA VAL A 256 16.66 -15.07 -13.03
C VAL A 256 15.51 -16.06 -13.25
N LYS A 257 14.26 -15.65 -12.95
CA LYS A 257 13.07 -16.47 -13.24
C LYS A 257 12.94 -16.79 -14.73
N ASN A 258 13.25 -15.83 -15.60
CA ASN A 258 13.24 -15.99 -17.06
C ASN A 258 14.50 -16.69 -17.62
N ARG A 259 15.36 -17.26 -16.78
CA ARG A 259 16.61 -17.95 -17.16
C ARG A 259 17.60 -17.09 -17.96
N GLN A 260 17.58 -15.78 -17.75
CA GLN A 260 18.45 -14.78 -18.40
C GLN A 260 19.54 -14.29 -17.43
N ALA A 261 20.36 -15.22 -16.92
CA ALA A 261 21.34 -14.93 -15.86
C ALA A 261 22.34 -13.80 -16.20
N ALA A 262 22.84 -13.75 -17.44
CA ALA A 262 23.76 -12.71 -17.88
C ALA A 262 23.14 -11.31 -17.83
N LYS A 263 21.85 -11.18 -18.18
CA LYS A 263 21.12 -9.91 -18.06
C LYS A 263 20.86 -9.55 -16.59
N ALA A 264 20.52 -10.53 -15.76
CA ALA A 264 20.37 -10.31 -14.32
C ALA A 264 21.66 -9.74 -13.72
N GLU A 265 22.82 -10.28 -14.10
CA GLU A 265 24.13 -9.84 -13.62
C GLU A 265 24.41 -8.38 -14.00
N ALA A 266 24.20 -8.03 -15.27
CA ALA A 266 24.43 -6.68 -15.77
C ALA A 266 23.57 -5.63 -15.05
N VAL A 267 22.36 -5.99 -14.63
CA VAL A 267 21.44 -5.07 -13.96
C VAL A 267 21.70 -4.96 -12.46
N ILE A 268 22.08 -6.07 -11.80
CA ILE A 268 22.24 -6.11 -10.34
C ILE A 268 23.59 -5.54 -9.87
N ALA A 269 24.65 -5.66 -10.67
CA ALA A 269 26.00 -5.24 -10.26
C ALA A 269 26.07 -3.77 -9.80
N PRO A 270 25.50 -2.78 -10.52
CA PRO A 270 25.46 -1.39 -10.05
C PRO A 270 24.72 -1.22 -8.72
N ALA A 271 23.65 -1.97 -8.47
CA ALA A 271 22.89 -1.86 -7.23
C ALA A 271 23.72 -2.32 -6.01
N VAL A 272 24.53 -3.38 -6.17
CA VAL A 272 25.44 -3.86 -5.12
C VAL A 272 26.56 -2.84 -4.85
N GLU A 273 27.04 -2.16 -5.90
CA GLU A 273 28.07 -1.11 -5.77
C GLU A 273 27.53 0.12 -5.03
N ASN A 274 26.29 0.52 -5.31
CA ASN A 274 25.63 1.66 -4.66
C ASN A 274 25.29 1.38 -3.18
N ALA A 275 25.02 0.12 -2.83
CA ALA A 275 24.63 -0.30 -1.49
C ALA A 275 25.61 -1.35 -0.92
N PRO A 276 26.88 -1.01 -0.64
CA PRO A 276 27.89 -1.99 -0.27
C PRO A 276 27.62 -2.67 1.08
N GLY A 277 26.81 -2.06 1.95
CA GLY A 277 26.38 -2.63 3.23
C GLY A 277 25.14 -3.53 3.16
N ASP A 278 24.47 -3.62 1.99
CA ASP A 278 23.31 -4.49 1.84
C ASP A 278 23.75 -5.95 1.62
N VAL A 279 23.74 -6.70 2.70
CA VAL A 279 24.18 -8.10 2.73
C VAL A 279 23.24 -9.02 1.97
N GLU A 280 21.94 -8.73 1.91
CA GLU A 280 20.96 -9.55 1.20
C GLU A 280 21.10 -9.38 -0.32
N LEU A 281 21.25 -8.14 -0.77
CA LEU A 281 21.53 -7.81 -2.16
C LEU A 281 22.85 -8.43 -2.63
N ARG A 282 23.89 -8.33 -1.81
CA ARG A 282 25.19 -8.96 -2.10
C ARG A 282 25.09 -10.49 -2.11
N MET A 283 24.30 -11.09 -1.22
CA MET A 283 24.05 -12.54 -1.20
C MET A 283 23.36 -13.01 -2.47
N PHE A 284 22.34 -12.28 -2.93
CA PHE A 284 21.66 -12.56 -4.20
C PHE A 284 22.65 -12.50 -5.39
N TYR A 285 23.49 -11.46 -5.44
CA TYR A 285 24.50 -11.33 -6.50
C TYR A 285 25.57 -12.44 -6.45
N ALA A 286 26.03 -12.82 -5.26
CA ALA A 286 27.00 -13.89 -5.07
C ALA A 286 26.48 -15.24 -5.59
N ARG A 287 25.22 -15.58 -5.27
CA ARG A 287 24.56 -16.79 -5.78
C ARG A 287 24.41 -16.77 -7.30
N LEU A 288 24.03 -15.62 -7.87
CA LEU A 288 23.93 -15.45 -9.32
C LEU A 288 25.28 -15.68 -10.04
N LEU A 289 26.38 -15.20 -9.48
CA LEU A 289 27.73 -15.44 -10.02
C LEU A 289 28.14 -16.92 -9.88
N ARG A 290 27.84 -17.54 -8.73
CA ARG A 290 28.11 -18.96 -8.47
C ARG A 290 27.39 -19.85 -9.48
N ASP A 291 26.11 -19.59 -9.72
CA ASP A 291 25.27 -20.39 -10.63
C ASP A 291 25.73 -20.25 -12.09
N GLN A 292 26.33 -19.12 -12.44
CA GLN A 292 27.01 -18.89 -13.72
C GLN A 292 28.45 -19.44 -13.78
N ARG A 293 28.91 -20.17 -12.75
CA ARG A 293 30.29 -20.70 -12.62
C ARG A 293 31.38 -19.62 -12.56
N LYS A 294 31.04 -18.37 -12.27
CA LYS A 294 32.00 -17.27 -12.03
C LYS A 294 32.52 -17.33 -10.59
N LEU A 295 33.15 -18.45 -10.25
CA LEU A 295 33.45 -18.82 -8.86
C LEU A 295 34.37 -17.84 -8.11
N PRO A 296 35.46 -17.30 -8.71
CA PRO A 296 36.30 -16.33 -8.00
C PRO A 296 35.54 -15.05 -7.64
N ALA A 297 34.72 -14.54 -8.56
CA ALA A 297 33.87 -13.37 -8.32
C ALA A 297 32.79 -13.67 -7.27
N ALA A 298 32.18 -14.86 -7.33
CA ALA A 298 31.23 -15.30 -6.30
C ALA A 298 31.86 -15.35 -4.90
N ALA A 299 33.07 -15.92 -4.78
CA ALA A 299 33.81 -15.96 -3.51
C ALA A 299 34.07 -14.55 -2.96
N GLN A 300 34.44 -13.59 -3.81
CA GLN A 300 34.63 -12.19 -3.40
C GLN A 300 33.33 -11.59 -2.85
N GLN A 301 32.19 -11.85 -3.49
CA GLN A 301 30.90 -11.35 -3.00
C GLN A 301 30.48 -12.03 -1.70
N PHE A 302 30.59 -13.35 -1.57
CA PHE A 302 30.32 -14.06 -0.31
C PHE A 302 31.23 -13.59 0.83
N ALA A 303 32.52 -13.35 0.56
CA ALA A 303 33.46 -12.76 1.53
C ALA A 303 33.00 -11.36 2.00
N GLY A 304 32.41 -10.57 1.10
CA GLY A 304 31.77 -9.30 1.46
C GLY A 304 30.54 -9.48 2.36
N VAL A 305 29.71 -10.50 2.11
CA VAL A 305 28.52 -10.80 2.93
C VAL A 305 28.93 -11.13 4.36
N VAL A 306 29.87 -12.06 4.54
CA VAL A 306 30.31 -12.49 5.89
C VAL A 306 31.09 -11.41 6.63
N ARG A 307 31.74 -10.47 5.93
CA ARG A 307 32.35 -9.28 6.57
C ARG A 307 31.28 -8.33 7.10
N GLY A 308 30.19 -8.15 6.37
CA GLY A 308 29.07 -7.29 6.79
C GLY A 308 28.19 -7.92 7.87
N LYS A 309 28.02 -9.24 7.84
CA LYS A 309 27.22 -10.01 8.79
C LYS A 309 27.94 -11.32 9.21
N PRO A 310 28.85 -11.24 10.19
CA PRO A 310 29.69 -12.38 10.58
C PRO A 310 28.95 -13.57 11.18
N ASP A 311 27.74 -13.37 11.70
CA ASP A 311 26.86 -14.41 12.26
C ASP A 311 25.99 -15.10 11.19
N PHE A 312 26.16 -14.78 9.90
CA PHE A 312 25.39 -15.39 8.82
C PHE A 312 25.96 -16.75 8.39
N ALA A 313 25.56 -17.82 9.08
CA ALA A 313 26.05 -19.18 8.84
C ALA A 313 25.90 -19.69 7.39
N GLU A 314 24.80 -19.34 6.72
CA GLU A 314 24.58 -19.73 5.32
C GLU A 314 25.61 -19.12 4.38
N ALA A 315 25.96 -17.83 4.56
CA ALA A 315 26.96 -17.16 3.75
C ALA A 315 28.36 -17.75 3.94
N TRP A 316 28.71 -18.16 5.16
CA TRP A 316 29.95 -18.89 5.43
C TRP A 316 29.97 -20.28 4.77
N SER A 317 28.83 -20.98 4.76
CA SER A 317 28.69 -22.29 4.12
C SER A 317 28.86 -22.20 2.59
N GLU A 318 28.25 -21.18 1.98
CA GLU A 318 28.40 -20.87 0.55
C GLU A 318 29.83 -20.47 0.20
N LEU A 319 30.45 -19.59 1.02
CA LEU A 319 31.83 -19.18 0.84
C LEU A 319 32.79 -20.38 0.90
N ALA A 320 32.66 -21.22 1.94
CA ALA A 320 33.47 -22.43 2.11
C ALA A 320 33.35 -23.34 0.88
N SER A 321 32.13 -23.59 0.41
CA SER A 321 31.86 -24.44 -0.75
C SER A 321 32.57 -23.92 -2.01
N VAL A 322 32.47 -22.61 -2.28
CA VAL A 322 33.13 -21.98 -3.45
C VAL A 322 34.65 -21.99 -3.31
N LEU A 323 35.19 -21.78 -2.11
CA LEU A 323 36.63 -21.81 -1.85
C LEU A 323 37.21 -23.23 -2.02
N VAL A 324 36.47 -24.27 -1.62
CA VAL A 324 36.85 -25.67 -1.88
C VAL A 324 36.93 -25.94 -3.38
N ILE A 325 35.91 -25.52 -4.14
CA ILE A 325 35.87 -25.75 -5.60
C ILE A 325 36.98 -24.96 -6.32
N THR A 326 37.32 -23.76 -5.83
CA THR A 326 38.42 -22.94 -6.38
C THR A 326 39.79 -23.29 -5.79
N GLU A 327 39.89 -24.39 -5.04
CA GLU A 327 41.13 -24.92 -4.46
C GLU A 327 41.85 -23.97 -3.49
N GLN A 328 41.12 -23.02 -2.91
CA GLN A 328 41.59 -22.10 -1.88
C GLN A 328 41.44 -22.75 -0.49
N TYR A 329 42.14 -23.88 -0.30
CA TYR A 329 41.94 -24.76 0.86
C TYR A 329 42.18 -24.11 2.23
N PRO A 330 43.19 -23.23 2.43
CA PRO A 330 43.36 -22.54 3.72
C PRO A 330 42.16 -21.65 4.06
N GLN A 331 41.74 -20.79 3.12
CA GLN A 331 40.59 -19.91 3.32
C GLN A 331 39.29 -20.70 3.48
N ALA A 332 39.16 -21.85 2.80
CA ALA A 332 38.03 -22.74 2.97
C ALA A 332 37.96 -23.31 4.38
N LEU A 333 39.10 -23.68 4.99
CA LEU A 333 39.15 -24.15 6.38
C LEU A 333 38.75 -23.04 7.35
N ASP A 334 39.23 -21.81 7.17
CA ASP A 334 38.82 -20.67 8.00
C ASP A 334 37.30 -20.45 7.93
N ALA A 335 36.72 -20.49 6.72
CA ALA A 335 35.28 -20.37 6.53
C ALA A 335 34.51 -21.52 7.21
N LEU A 336 35.02 -22.76 7.11
CA LEU A 336 34.43 -23.93 7.78
C LEU A 336 34.52 -23.82 9.31
N ASP A 337 35.61 -23.27 9.85
CA ASP A 337 35.76 -22.99 11.29
C ASP A 337 34.68 -22.02 11.78
N HIS A 338 34.38 -20.98 11.00
CA HIS A 338 33.26 -20.08 11.30
C HIS A 338 31.90 -20.80 11.26
N VAL A 339 31.66 -21.66 10.27
CA VAL A 339 30.42 -22.48 10.23
C VAL A 339 30.29 -23.35 11.48
N THR A 340 31.38 -24.01 11.90
CA THR A 340 31.40 -24.84 13.12
C THR A 340 31.16 -24.00 14.37
N ALA A 341 31.80 -22.83 14.49
CA ALA A 341 31.64 -21.91 15.63
C ALA A 341 30.20 -21.38 15.76
N LEU A 342 29.50 -21.21 14.64
CA LEU A 342 28.08 -20.82 14.61
C LEU A 342 27.12 -22.00 14.87
N GLY A 343 27.63 -23.22 15.10
CA GLY A 343 26.81 -24.41 15.34
C GLY A 343 26.04 -24.90 14.10
N ALA A 344 26.44 -24.48 12.89
CA ALA A 344 25.78 -24.79 11.63
C ALA A 344 26.51 -25.88 10.81
N GLU A 345 27.41 -26.63 11.46
CA GLU A 345 28.17 -27.69 10.80
C GLU A 345 27.25 -28.80 10.30
N THR A 346 27.48 -29.24 9.06
CA THR A 346 26.73 -30.33 8.42
C THR A 346 27.71 -31.42 7.99
N ALA A 347 27.20 -32.60 7.62
CA ALA A 347 28.04 -33.65 7.05
C ALA A 347 28.82 -33.17 5.80
N GLY A 348 28.21 -32.32 4.96
CA GLY A 348 28.89 -31.72 3.81
C GLY A 348 30.10 -30.88 4.24
N HIS A 349 29.96 -30.09 5.31
CA HIS A 349 31.05 -29.31 5.88
C HIS A 349 32.18 -30.19 6.41
N MET A 350 31.87 -31.30 7.10
CA MET A 350 32.87 -32.27 7.56
C MET A 350 33.63 -32.91 6.40
N PHE A 351 32.94 -33.24 5.31
CA PHE A 351 33.56 -33.78 4.11
C PHE A 351 34.48 -32.76 3.42
N PHE A 352 34.04 -31.51 3.27
CA PHE A 352 34.85 -30.42 2.73
C PHE A 352 36.09 -30.15 3.59
N ARG A 353 35.95 -30.14 4.92
CA ARG A 353 37.08 -30.03 5.85
C ARG A 353 38.10 -31.14 5.62
N ALA A 354 37.64 -32.38 5.52
CA ALA A 354 38.49 -33.53 5.27
C ALA A 354 39.25 -33.40 3.93
N LEU A 355 38.55 -32.98 2.87
CA LEU A 355 39.14 -32.74 1.55
C LEU A 355 40.24 -31.65 1.59
N CYS A 356 39.97 -30.52 2.24
CA CYS A 356 40.96 -29.44 2.39
C CYS A 356 42.21 -29.91 3.13
N LEU A 357 42.06 -30.58 4.27
CA LEU A 357 43.17 -31.09 5.08
C LEU A 357 43.99 -32.13 4.32
N ASP A 358 43.33 -33.00 3.56
CA ASP A 358 43.97 -34.00 2.71
C ASP A 358 44.84 -33.33 1.63
N ARG A 359 44.28 -32.34 0.92
CA ARG A 359 45.00 -31.57 -0.11
C ARG A 359 46.19 -30.79 0.46
N LEU A 360 46.06 -30.29 1.69
CA LEU A 360 47.15 -29.64 2.44
C LEU A 360 48.14 -30.63 3.09
N LYS A 361 47.98 -31.94 2.86
CA LYS A 361 48.83 -33.02 3.39
C LYS A 361 48.84 -33.12 4.92
N GLN A 362 47.81 -32.58 5.59
CA GLN A 362 47.57 -32.72 7.03
C GLN A 362 46.86 -34.05 7.32
N ARG A 363 47.59 -35.16 7.07
CA ARG A 363 47.03 -36.51 7.01
C ARG A 363 46.28 -36.94 8.29
N PRO A 364 46.79 -36.71 9.51
CA PRO A 364 46.08 -37.11 10.73
C PRO A 364 44.72 -36.42 10.86
N GLN A 365 44.68 -35.10 10.67
CA GLN A 365 43.47 -34.29 10.77
C GLN A 365 42.47 -34.62 9.66
N ALA A 366 42.95 -34.92 8.45
CA ALA A 366 42.12 -35.35 7.32
C ALA A 366 41.42 -36.68 7.63
N VAL A 367 42.14 -37.67 8.16
CA VAL A 367 41.56 -38.98 8.56
C VAL A 367 40.50 -38.80 9.64
N GLU A 368 40.77 -37.96 10.66
CA GLU A 368 39.78 -37.66 11.70
C GLU A 368 38.50 -37.06 11.11
N SER A 369 38.65 -36.06 10.23
CA SER A 369 37.52 -35.38 9.59
C SER A 369 36.71 -36.33 8.68
N TYR A 370 37.37 -37.20 7.91
CA TYR A 370 36.68 -38.22 7.13
C TYR A 370 35.91 -39.21 8.02
N ARG A 371 36.45 -39.59 9.18
CA ARG A 371 35.75 -40.46 10.14
C ARG A 371 34.53 -39.77 10.76
N LYS A 372 34.65 -38.49 11.14
CA LYS A 372 33.51 -37.69 11.62
C LYS A 372 32.40 -37.65 10.58
N PHE A 373 32.75 -37.36 9.32
CA PHE A 373 31.81 -37.43 8.20
C PHE A 373 31.13 -38.81 8.10
N LEU A 374 31.90 -39.90 8.03
CA LEU A 374 31.35 -41.26 7.91
C LEU A 374 30.44 -41.66 9.09
N GLY A 375 30.76 -41.21 10.30
CA GLY A 375 29.93 -41.43 11.48
C GLY A 375 28.61 -40.65 11.45
N ALA A 376 28.60 -39.46 10.85
CA ALA A 376 27.43 -38.59 10.75
C ALA A 376 26.46 -38.98 9.63
N THR A 377 26.91 -39.69 8.60
CA THR A 377 26.11 -39.90 7.38
C THR A 377 25.39 -41.23 7.27
N GLN A 378 25.92 -42.32 7.82
CA GLN A 378 25.25 -43.64 7.90
C GLN A 378 24.50 -44.10 6.62
N GLY A 379 25.07 -43.88 5.44
CA GLY A 379 24.51 -44.26 4.14
C GLY A 379 23.77 -43.13 3.40
N LYS A 380 23.63 -41.94 3.98
CA LYS A 380 22.94 -40.79 3.34
C LYS A 380 23.65 -40.24 2.10
N PHE A 381 24.97 -40.45 1.99
CA PHE A 381 25.79 -39.91 0.90
C PHE A 381 26.73 -40.99 0.35
N PRO A 382 26.21 -42.02 -0.36
CA PRO A 382 26.95 -43.25 -0.66
C PRO A 382 28.24 -43.02 -1.46
N ASP A 383 28.21 -42.08 -2.42
CA ASP A 383 29.39 -41.76 -3.25
C ASP A 383 30.50 -41.09 -2.43
N GLN A 384 30.13 -40.08 -1.63
CA GLN A 384 31.07 -39.37 -0.76
C GLN A 384 31.59 -40.28 0.36
N GLU A 385 30.75 -41.16 0.89
CA GLU A 385 31.17 -42.16 1.88
C GLU A 385 32.14 -43.17 1.30
N PHE A 386 31.92 -43.63 0.08
CA PHE A 386 32.85 -44.49 -0.63
C PHE A 386 34.20 -43.79 -0.79
N GLN A 387 34.20 -42.54 -1.28
CA GLN A 387 35.41 -41.73 -1.43
C GLN A 387 36.14 -41.56 -0.09
N ALA A 388 35.43 -41.19 0.98
CA ALA A 388 35.98 -41.00 2.31
C ALA A 388 36.63 -42.29 2.85
N LYS A 389 35.97 -43.45 2.70
CA LYS A 389 36.53 -44.76 3.12
C LYS A 389 37.82 -45.09 2.38
N GLN A 390 37.89 -44.84 1.07
CA GLN A 390 39.11 -45.08 0.30
C GLN A 390 40.23 -44.13 0.71
N ARG A 391 39.94 -42.83 0.85
CA ARG A 391 40.95 -41.85 1.28
C ARG A 391 41.50 -42.15 2.66
N VAL A 392 40.66 -42.54 3.63
CA VAL A 392 41.13 -42.97 4.97
C VAL A 392 42.14 -44.10 4.86
N ARG A 393 41.82 -45.18 4.12
CA ARG A 393 42.73 -46.33 3.94
C ARG A 393 44.07 -45.91 3.32
N ILE A 394 44.03 -45.06 2.29
CA ILE A 394 45.24 -44.58 1.60
C ILE A 394 46.10 -43.76 2.57
N LEU A 395 45.50 -42.78 3.26
CA LEU A 395 46.20 -41.89 4.17
C LEU A 395 46.83 -42.65 5.34
N GLU A 396 46.14 -43.62 5.91
CA GLU A 396 46.68 -44.48 6.98
C GLU A 396 47.88 -45.30 6.51
N ASN A 397 47.81 -45.86 5.30
CA ASN A 397 48.93 -46.60 4.72
C ASN A 397 50.12 -45.68 4.44
N GLU A 398 49.89 -44.45 3.98
CA GLU A 398 50.96 -43.47 3.77
C GLU A 398 51.63 -43.06 5.10
N MET A 399 50.86 -42.91 6.18
CA MET A 399 51.39 -42.57 7.50
C MET A 399 52.21 -43.71 8.12
N ARG A 400 51.87 -44.98 7.85
CA ARG A 400 52.63 -46.15 8.33
C ARG A 400 53.96 -46.37 7.60
N LYS A 401 54.13 -45.78 6.41
CA LYS A 401 55.31 -45.94 5.55
C LYS A 401 56.37 -44.84 5.75
N LYS A 402 56.09 -43.85 6.60
CA LYS A 402 57.05 -42.84 7.05
C LYS A 402 57.46 -43.15 8.48
#